data_AF-A0A1Q8CGC1-F1
#
_entry.id   AF-A0A1Q8CGC1-F1
#
_cell.length_a   1.000
_cell.length_b   1.000
_cell.length_c   1.000
_cell.angle_alpha   90.00
_cell.angle_beta   90.00
_cell.angle_gamma   90.00
#
_symmetry.space_group_name_H-M   'P 1'
#
loop_
_entity.id
_entity.type
_entity.pdbx_description
1 polymer ?
#
loop_
_entity_poly.entity_id
_entity_poly.type
_entity_poly.pdbx_seq_one_letter_code
_entity_poly.pdbx_strand_id
1 'polypeptide(L)'
;MPNIRPRAGHDLLTGIDSVLSRLDTPEPDGDGAAEFLLIALVRCAACGDIPQVRAQADAVRFAAALLRDGMTERAVLMLKQARMDLLP
;
A
#
# COMPACT_ATOMS: atom_id res chain seq x y z
N MET A 1 -10.92 -18.35 19.24
CA MET A 1 -11.49 -17.73 18.03
C MET A 1 -10.49 -17.90 16.90
N PRO A 2 -10.88 -18.29 15.68
CA PRO A 2 -9.94 -18.34 14.58
C PRO A 2 -9.42 -16.92 14.31
N ASN A 3 -8.10 -16.74 14.32
CA ASN A 3 -7.43 -15.51 13.90
C ASN A 3 -7.57 -15.39 12.38
N ILE A 4 -8.76 -15.01 11.92
CA ILE A 4 -8.98 -14.64 10.52
C ILE A 4 -8.25 -13.31 10.38
N ARG A 5 -7.11 -13.31 9.66
CA ARG A 5 -6.37 -12.07 9.37
C ARG A 5 -7.34 -11.03 8.81
N PRO A 6 -7.24 -9.76 9.20
CA PRO A 6 -8.09 -8.72 8.65
C PRO A 6 -8.01 -8.74 7.13
N ARG A 7 -9.16 -8.84 6.46
CA ARG A 7 -9.21 -8.90 5.00
C ARG A 7 -8.68 -7.60 4.40
N ALA A 8 -8.91 -6.47 5.07
CA ALA A 8 -8.29 -5.19 4.77
C ALA A 8 -6.76 -5.26 4.72
N GLY A 9 -6.12 -5.93 5.69
CA GLY A 9 -4.67 -6.09 5.72
C GLY A 9 -4.13 -6.88 4.53
N HIS A 10 -4.84 -7.93 4.12
CA HIS A 10 -4.47 -8.74 2.95
C HIS A 10 -4.58 -7.94 1.63
N ASP A 11 -5.68 -7.21 1.43
CA ASP A 11 -5.90 -6.39 0.24
C ASP A 11 -4.84 -5.27 0.15
N LEU A 12 -4.52 -4.63 1.29
CA LEU A 12 -3.50 -3.60 1.36
C LEU A 12 -2.10 -4.15 1.07
N LEU A 13 -1.74 -5.29 1.69
CA LEU A 13 -0.46 -5.96 1.48
C LEU A 13 -0.24 -6.34 0.00
N THR A 14 -1.29 -6.91 -0.63
CA THR A 14 -1.25 -7.28 -2.05
C THR A 14 -1.05 -6.06 -2.95
N GLY A 15 -1.71 -4.95 -2.63
CA GLY A 15 -1.52 -3.68 -3.34
C GLY A 15 -0.09 -3.17 -3.23
N ILE A 16 0.49 -3.20 -2.02
CA ILE A 16 1.86 -2.77 -1.77
C ILE A 16 2.86 -3.65 -2.54
N ASP A 17 2.72 -4.97 -2.46
CA ASP A 17 3.63 -5.91 -3.16
C ASP A 17 3.60 -5.69 -4.67
N SER A 18 2.42 -5.49 -5.25
CA SER A 18 2.28 -5.21 -6.68
C SER A 18 2.96 -3.91 -7.10
N VAL A 19 2.88 -2.86 -6.29
CA VAL A 19 3.48 -1.56 -6.58
C VAL A 19 4.99 -1.60 -6.38
N LEU A 20 5.50 -2.20 -5.30
CA LEU A 20 6.94 -2.33 -5.08
C LEU A 20 7.64 -3.06 -6.23
N SER A 21 7.00 -4.11 -6.77
CA SER A 21 7.51 -4.81 -7.97
C SER A 21 7.61 -3.91 -9.20
N ARG A 22 6.72 -2.94 -9.38
CA ARG A 22 6.72 -2.02 -10.54
C ARG A 22 7.74 -0.91 -10.39
N LEU A 23 7.94 -0.45 -9.16
CA LEU A 23 8.91 0.61 -8.85
C LEU A 23 10.37 0.13 -8.91
N ASP A 24 10.60 -1.17 -8.99
CA ASP A 24 11.93 -1.78 -9.17
C ASP A 24 12.38 -1.83 -10.65
N THR A 25 11.64 -1.16 -11.54
CA THR A 25 11.97 -1.09 -12.98
C THR A 25 12.85 0.13 -13.31
N PRO A 26 13.61 0.12 -14.42
CA PRO A 26 14.52 1.23 -14.77
C PRO A 26 13.83 2.58 -14.97
N GLU A 27 12.58 2.56 -15.43
CA GLU A 27 11.74 3.75 -15.66
C GLU A 27 10.38 3.54 -14.97
N PRO A 28 10.30 3.77 -13.64
CA PRO A 28 9.10 3.48 -12.89
C PRO A 28 8.00 4.51 -13.19
N ASP A 29 6.83 4.02 -13.60
CA ASP A 29 5.60 4.82 -13.73
C ASP A 29 5.02 5.13 -12.34
N GLY A 30 5.41 6.29 -11.80
CA GLY A 30 4.96 6.78 -10.49
C GLY A 30 3.46 7.06 -10.43
N ASP A 31 2.88 7.62 -11.49
CA ASP A 31 1.45 7.96 -11.54
C ASP A 31 0.59 6.71 -11.57
N GLY A 32 0.93 5.75 -12.44
CA GLY A 32 0.26 4.45 -12.48
C GLY A 32 0.44 3.68 -11.17
N ALA A 33 1.64 3.69 -10.58
CA ALA A 33 1.87 3.09 -9.27
C ALA A 33 0.99 3.71 -8.16
N ALA A 34 0.86 5.05 -8.15
CA ALA A 34 0.00 5.75 -7.22
C ALA A 34 -1.48 5.39 -7.38
N GLU A 35 -1.96 5.29 -8.62
CA GLU A 35 -3.34 4.86 -8.90
C GLU A 35 -3.61 3.44 -8.37
N PHE A 36 -2.67 2.51 -8.58
CA PHE A 36 -2.79 1.16 -8.05
C PHE A 36 -2.87 1.12 -6.51
N LEU A 37 -2.09 1.95 -5.80
CA LEU A 37 -2.19 2.08 -4.35
C LEU A 37 -3.56 2.61 -3.91
N LEU A 38 -4.12 3.59 -4.62
CA LEU A 38 -5.45 4.13 -4.31
C LEU A 38 -6.55 3.10 -4.54
N ILE A 39 -6.46 2.29 -5.59
CA ILE A 39 -7.40 1.17 -5.83
C ILE A 39 -7.32 0.14 -4.69
N ALA A 40 -6.11 -0.19 -4.23
CA ALA A 40 -5.93 -1.10 -3.10
C ALA A 40 -6.54 -0.53 -1.80
N LEU A 41 -6.41 0.78 -1.56
CA LEU A 41 -7.06 1.46 -0.43
C LEU A 41 -8.59 1.40 -0.49
N VAL A 42 -9.18 1.59 -1.68
CA VAL A 42 -10.64 1.46 -1.86
C VAL A 42 -11.11 0.04 -1.55
N ARG A 43 -10.39 -0.98 -2.03
CA ARG A 43 -10.70 -2.40 -1.72
C ARG A 43 -10.57 -2.70 -0.23
N CYS A 44 -9.49 -2.23 0.39
CA CYS A 44 -9.25 -2.34 1.83
C CYS A 44 -10.40 -1.70 2.64
N ALA A 45 -10.85 -0.50 2.25
CA ALA A 45 -11.97 0.18 2.90
C ALA A 45 -13.29 -0.60 2.77
N ALA A 46 -13.51 -1.27 1.63
CA ALA A 46 -14.70 -2.09 1.40
C ALA A 46 -14.77 -3.37 2.26
N CYS A 47 -13.67 -3.76 2.93
CA CYS A 47 -13.65 -4.94 3.80
C CYS A 47 -14.34 -4.73 5.17
N GLY A 48 -14.59 -3.47 5.57
CA GLY A 48 -15.27 -3.13 6.82
C GLY A 48 -14.40 -3.24 8.09
N ASP A 49 -13.19 -3.78 7.99
CA ASP A 49 -12.20 -3.93 9.06
C ASP A 49 -10.99 -2.99 8.92
N ILE A 50 -11.10 -1.96 8.06
CA ILE A 50 -10.06 -0.93 7.88
C ILE A 50 -9.58 -0.24 9.17
N PRO A 51 -10.39 -0.05 10.26
CA PRO A 51 -9.88 0.53 11.49
C PRO A 51 -8.70 -0.24 12.10
N GLN A 52 -8.58 -1.54 11.80
CA GLN A 52 -7.49 -2.39 12.31
C GLN A 52 -6.16 -2.15 11.58
N VAL A 53 -6.20 -1.53 10.38
CA VAL A 53 -5.02 -1.25 9.54
C VAL A 53 -4.92 0.23 9.17
N ARG A 54 -5.53 1.11 9.97
CA ARG A 54 -5.67 2.53 9.65
C ARG A 54 -4.31 3.21 9.45
N ALA A 55 -3.33 2.92 10.30
CA ALA A 55 -1.99 3.49 10.20
C ALA A 55 -1.31 3.12 8.87
N GLN A 56 -1.43 1.85 8.46
CA GLN A 56 -0.88 1.36 7.21
C GLN A 56 -1.63 1.95 6.00
N ALA A 57 -2.95 2.09 6.09
CA ALA A 57 -3.75 2.72 5.05
C ALA A 57 -3.37 4.20 4.85
N ASP A 58 -3.15 4.95 5.93
CA ASP A 58 -2.70 6.33 5.87
C ASP A 58 -1.27 6.44 5.29
N ALA A 59 -0.37 5.53 5.66
CA ALA A 59 0.97 5.45 5.07
C ALA A 59 0.93 5.16 3.56
N VAL A 60 0.09 4.23 3.11
CA VAL A 60 -0.10 3.93 1.68
C VAL A 60 -0.67 5.14 0.93
N ARG A 61 -1.61 5.87 1.54
CA ARG A 61 -2.15 7.10 0.95
C ARG A 61 -1.07 8.18 0.79
N PHE A 62 -0.20 8.34 1.78
CA PHE A 62 0.91 9.28 1.71
C PHE A 62 1.97 8.85 0.68
N ALA A 63 2.29 7.56 0.61
CA ALA A 63 3.18 7.02 -0.42
C ALA A 63 2.65 7.26 -1.84
N ALA A 64 1.33 7.12 -2.06
CA ALA A 64 0.72 7.43 -3.35
C ALA A 64 0.87 8.92 -3.73
N ALA A 65 0.77 9.83 -2.77
CA ALA A 65 1.04 11.26 -3.02
C ALA A 65 2.51 11.50 -3.38
N LEU A 66 3.44 10.89 -2.63
CA LEU A 66 4.88 10.99 -2.92
C LEU A 66 5.23 10.48 -4.32
N LEU A 67 4.59 9.40 -4.80
CA LEU A 67 4.80 8.88 -6.15
C LEU A 67 4.37 9.87 -7.24
N ARG A 68 3.23 10.54 -7.05
CA ARG A 68 2.75 11.59 -7.97
C ARG A 68 3.66 12.82 -7.97
N ASP A 69 4.28 13.12 -6.83
CA ASP A 69 5.26 14.19 -6.69
C ASP A 69 6.66 13.80 -7.20
N GLY A 70 6.83 12.61 -7.78
CA GLY A 70 8.11 12.10 -8.29
C GLY A 70 9.10 11.69 -7.20
N MET A 71 8.68 11.62 -5.94
CA MET A 71 9.50 11.25 -4.78
C MET A 71 9.57 9.72 -4.58
N THR A 72 9.94 8.98 -5.64
CA THR A 72 9.86 7.51 -5.69
C THR A 72 10.63 6.82 -4.57
N GLU A 73 11.87 7.23 -4.27
CA GLU A 73 12.68 6.61 -3.21
C GLU A 73 12.01 6.70 -1.84
N ARG A 74 11.44 7.87 -1.51
CA ARG A 74 10.75 8.10 -0.24
C ARG A 74 9.46 7.28 -0.16
N ALA A 75 8.73 7.18 -1.26
CA ALA A 75 7.55 6.33 -1.35
C ALA A 75 7.90 4.85 -1.14
N VAL A 76 8.97 4.36 -1.78
CA VAL A 76 9.44 2.97 -1.65
C VAL A 76 9.80 2.63 -0.19
N LEU A 77 10.54 3.51 0.50
CA LEU A 77 10.87 3.30 1.92
C LEU A 77 9.62 3.20 2.79
N MET A 78 8.64 4.09 2.56
CA MET A 78 7.39 4.08 3.31
C MET A 78 6.56 2.82 3.03
N LEU A 79 6.46 2.40 1.76
CA LEU A 79 5.76 1.18 1.36
C LEU A 79 6.42 -0.07 1.96
N LYS A 80 7.75 -0.13 2.01
CA LYS A 80 8.47 -1.23 2.67
C LYS A 80 8.16 -1.30 4.16
N GLN A 81 8.11 -0.17 4.86
CA GLN A 81 7.72 -0.15 6.28
C GLN A 81 6.27 -0.61 6.47
N ALA A 82 5.33 -0.02 5.73
CA ALA A 82 3.91 -0.38 5.81
C ALA A 82 3.68 -1.88 5.50
N ARG A 83 4.44 -2.44 4.56
CA ARG A 83 4.45 -3.87 4.25
C ARG A 83 4.91 -4.70 5.45
N MET A 84 6.05 -4.34 6.06
CA MET A 84 6.57 -5.04 7.24
C MET A 84 5.57 -5.03 8.39
N ASP A 85 4.88 -3.91 8.61
CA ASP A 85 3.88 -3.76 9.67
C ASP A 85 2.58 -4.57 9.41
N LEU A 86 2.40 -5.11 8.20
CA LEU A 86 1.29 -5.99 7.83
C LEU A 86 1.67 -7.48 7.85
N LEU A 87 2.96 -7.80 7.97
CA LEU A 87 3.44 -9.17 8.08
C LEU A 87 3.33 -9.66 9.56
N PRO A 88 3.01 -10.94 9.77
CA PRO A 88 2.84 -11.54 11.09
C PRO A 88 4.16 -11.74 11.85
#